data_AF-A0A6N7APV7-F1
#
_entry.id   AF-A0A6N7APV7-F1
#
_cell.length_a   1.000
_cell.length_b   1.000
_cell.length_c   1.000
_cell.angle_alpha   90.00
_cell.angle_beta   90.00
_cell.angle_gamma   90.00
#
_symmetry.space_group_name_H-M   'P 1'
#
loop_
_entity.id
_entity.type
_entity.pdbx_description
1 polymer ?
#
loop_
_entity_poly.entity_id
_entity_poly.type
_entity_poly.pdbx_seq_one_letter_code
_entity_poly.pdbx_strand_id
1 'polypeptide(L)' 'MSKLTKLLNQILKGASDANISFEGLCSLLKSIGFDMRVRGSHHIFTKDNVEEILNLQPRALKPSLIKLSRFVV' A
#
# COMPACT_ATOMS: atom_id res chain seq x y z
N MET A 1 16.94 13.20 -0.49
CA MET A 1 15.91 12.22 -0.07
C MET A 1 14.99 11.92 -1.25
N SER A 2 14.92 10.66 -1.69
CA SER A 2 14.00 10.26 -2.77
C SER A 2 12.53 10.43 -2.33
N LYS A 3 11.60 10.58 -3.29
CA LYS A 3 10.15 10.66 -3.02
C LYS A 3 9.65 9.47 -2.21
N LEU A 4 10.23 8.30 -2.45
CA LEU A 4 9.92 7.04 -1.78
C LEU A 4 10.38 7.01 -0.32
N THR A 5 11.60 7.49 -0.05
CA THR A 5 12.13 7.60 1.32
C THR A 5 11.33 8.60 2.16
N LYS A 6 10.83 9.69 1.55
CA LYS A 6 9.95 10.64 2.23
C LYS A 6 8.61 9.98 2.60
N LEU A 7 8.02 9.23 1.68
CA LEU A 7 6.77 8.52 1.89
C LEU A 7 6.88 7.44 2.99
N LEU A 8 7.95 6.64 2.97
CA LEU A 8 8.21 5.64 4.01
C LEU A 8 8.32 6.30 5.39
N ASN A 9 9.07 7.39 5.49
CA ASN A 9 9.21 8.14 6.75
C ASN A 9 7.87 8.74 7.22
N GLN A 10 6.98 9.17 6.33
CA GLN A 10 5.65 9.64 6.69
C GLN A 10 4.80 8.53 7.30
N ILE A 11 4.80 7.34 6.69
CA ILE A 11 4.07 6.16 7.18
C ILE A 11 4.60 5.72 8.54
N LEU A 12 5.93 5.57 8.68
CA LEU A 12 6.56 5.08 9.91
C LEU A 12 6.41 6.05 11.10
N LYS A 13 6.31 7.36 10.84
CA LYS A 13 6.06 8.36 11.89
C LYS A 13 4.63 8.35 12.43
N GLY A 14 3.75 7.50 11.90
CA GLY A 14 2.35 7.47 12.31
C GLY A 14 1.64 8.80 12.05
N ALA A 15 2.14 9.60 11.10
CA ALA A 15 1.50 10.84 10.70
C ALA A 15 0.21 10.50 9.94
N SER A 16 -0.82 10.20 10.71
CA SER A 16 -2.21 10.16 10.27
C SER A 16 -2.52 11.51 9.63
N ASP A 17 -2.63 11.54 8.30
CA ASP A 17 -3.89 11.83 7.62
C ASP A 17 -3.68 12.35 6.18
N ALA A 18 -4.31 11.63 5.26
CA ALA A 18 -4.97 12.13 4.04
C ALA A 18 -4.22 12.37 2.71
N ASN A 19 -2.91 12.14 2.53
CA ASN A 19 -2.28 12.45 1.23
C ASN A 19 -1.34 11.41 0.61
N ILE A 20 -1.45 10.14 1.00
CA ILE A 20 -0.77 9.06 0.28
C ILE A 20 -1.65 8.66 -0.89
N SER A 21 -1.20 8.93 -2.11
CA SER A 21 -1.90 8.44 -3.30
C SER A 21 -1.80 6.93 -3.37
N PHE A 22 -2.87 6.28 -3.86
CA PHE A 22 -2.91 4.85 -4.09
C PHE A 22 -1.70 4.33 -4.87
N GLU A 23 -1.34 5.01 -5.96
CA GLU A 23 -0.18 4.69 -6.81
C GLU A 23 1.15 4.84 -6.06
N GLY A 24 1.26 5.86 -5.20
CA GLY A 24 2.44 6.07 -4.36
C GLY A 24 2.64 4.92 -3.37
N LEU A 25 1.56 4.46 -2.74
CA LEU A 25 1.61 3.30 -1.85
C LEU A 25 1.96 2.02 -2.61
N CYS A 26 1.33 1.79 -3.77
CA CYS A 26 1.66 0.62 -4.61
C CYS A 26 3.13 0.60 -5.03
N SER A 27 3.69 1.76 -5.39
CA SER A 27 5.10 1.90 -5.76
C SER A 27 6.03 1.65 -4.57
N LEU A 28 5.66 2.14 -3.39
CA LEU A 28 6.41 1.89 -2.16
C LEU A 28 6.46 0.39 -1.83
N LEU A 29 5.30 -0.28 -1.83
CA LEU A 29 5.22 -1.71 -1.51
C LEU A 29 6.08 -2.55 -2.46
N LYS A 30 6.01 -2.28 -3.77
CA LYS A 30 6.89 -2.92 -4.76
C LYS A 30 8.38 -2.68 -4.46
N SER A 31 8.76 -1.45 -4.13
CA SER A 31 10.16 -1.11 -3.87
C SER A 31 10.76 -1.80 -2.64
N ILE A 32 9.93 -2.16 -1.65
CA ILE A 32 10.37 -2.88 -0.44
C ILE A 32 10.21 -4.40 -0.60
N GLY A 33 9.93 -4.88 -1.82
CA GLY A 33 9.94 -6.29 -2.19
C GLY A 33 8.61 -7.01 -2.05
N PHE A 34 7.47 -6.31 -2.08
CA PHE A 34 6.18 -6.98 -2.28
C PHE A 34 5.92 -7.22 -3.77
N ASP A 35 5.46 -8.43 -4.09
CA ASP A 35 4.85 -8.76 -5.36
C ASP A 35 3.40 -8.26 -5.39
N MET A 36 2.94 -7.83 -6.57
CA MET A 36 1.59 -7.30 -6.75
C MET A 36 0.83 -8.09 -7.82
N ARG A 37 -0.34 -8.62 -7.43
CA ARG A 37 -1.30 -9.24 -8.35
C ARG A 37 -2.59 -8.42 -8.38
N VAL A 38 -3.12 -8.16 -9.59
CA VAL A 38 -4.37 -7.41 -9.77
C VAL A 38 -5.53 -8.37 -10.09
N ARG A 39 -6.66 -8.22 -9.39
CA ARG A 39 -7.91 -8.95 -9.64
C ARG A 39 -9.08 -7.97 -9.62
N GLY A 40 -9.56 -7.56 -10.80
CA GLY A 40 -10.53 -6.46 -10.91
C GLY A 40 -9.92 -5.15 -10.43
N SER A 41 -10.57 -4.45 -9.48
CA SER A 41 -10.03 -3.24 -8.85
C SER A 41 -9.14 -3.51 -7.63
N HIS A 42 -9.03 -4.77 -7.21
CA HIS A 42 -8.21 -5.16 -6.06
C HIS A 42 -6.75 -5.37 -6.46
N HIS A 43 -5.86 -4.78 -5.67
CA HIS A 43 -4.41 -4.93 -5.77
C HIS A 43 -3.95 -5.71 -4.55
N ILE A 44 -3.55 -6.95 -4.78
CA ILE A 44 -3.15 -7.90 -3.75
C ILE A 44 -1.63 -7.89 -3.70
N PHE A 45 -1.07 -7.67 -2.52
CA PHE A 45 0.36 -7.68 -2.29
C PHE A 45 0.76 -8.83 -1.37
N THR A 46 1.83 -9.53 -1.75
CA THR A 46 2.45 -10.64 -1.02
C THR A 46 3.95 -10.44 -1.00
N LYS A 47 4.64 -10.98 0.01
CA LYS A 47 6.10 -10.96 0.07
C LYS A 47 6.57 -12.24 0.73
N ASP A 48 7.63 -12.85 0.19
CA ASP A 48 8.24 -14.01 0.82
C ASP A 48 8.67 -13.68 2.26
N ASN A 49 8.30 -14.54 3.20
CA ASN A 49 8.49 -14.38 4.66
C ASN A 49 7.61 -13.29 5.32
N VAL A 50 6.54 -12.84 4.66
CA VAL A 50 5.46 -12.06 5.27
C VAL A 50 4.16 -12.84 5.11
N GLU A 51 3.63 -13.37 6.21
CA GLU A 51 2.39 -14.15 6.19
C GLU A 51 1.16 -13.30 5.82
N GLU A 52 1.18 -12.01 6.15
CA GLU A 52 0.06 -11.13 5.84
C GLU A 52 -0.05 -10.80 4.34
N ILE A 53 -1.23 -11.05 3.80
CA ILE A 53 -1.62 -10.60 2.46
C ILE A 53 -2.30 -9.24 2.58
N LEU A 54 -1.77 -8.24 1.88
CA LEU A 54 -2.37 -6.90 1.83
C LEU A 54 -3.28 -6.80 0.61
N ASN A 55 -4.56 -6.51 0.82
CA ASN A 55 -5.49 -6.20 -0.26
C ASN A 55 -5.81 -4.70 -0.24
N LEU A 56 -5.34 -3.98 -1.26
CA LEU A 56 -5.57 -2.56 -1.46
C LEU A 56 -6.59 -2.35 -2.59
N GLN A 57 -7.52 -1.45 -2.37
CA GLN A 57 -8.48 -1.02 -3.40
C GLN A 57 -8.57 0.51 -3.39
N PRO A 58 -8.50 1.17 -4.55
CA PRO A 58 -8.77 2.60 -4.62
C PRO A 58 -10.25 2.84 -4.30
N ARG A 59 -10.58 3.72 -3.34
CA ARG A 59 -11.98 4.13 -3.13
C ARG A 59 -12.41 5.05 -4.27
N ALA A 60 -13.54 4.73 -4.91
CA ALA A 60 -14.13 5.48 -6.01
C ALA A 60 -14.39 6.97 -5.74
N LEU A 61 -14.40 7.41 -4.47
CA LEU A 61 -14.74 8.78 -4.09
C LEU A 61 -13.55 9.65 -3.64
N LYS A 62 -12.40 9.06 -3.24
CA LYS A 62 -11.16 9.79 -2.88
C LYS A 62 -9.92 8.91 -3.08
N PRO A 63 -8.92 9.31 -3.90
CA PRO A 63 -7.68 8.56 -4.15
C PRO A 63 -6.81 8.33 -2.90
N SER A 64 -7.09 9.04 -1.81
CA SER A 64 -6.35 9.01 -0.55
C SER A 64 -6.91 8.06 0.51
N LEU A 65 -8.08 7.44 0.27
CA LEU A 65 -8.67 6.48 1.19
C LEU A 65 -8.38 5.05 0.73
N ILE A 66 -7.47 4.39 1.44
CA ILE A 66 -7.12 2.98 1.26
C ILE A 66 -7.94 2.15 2.24
N LYS A 67 -8.69 1.14 1.75
CA LYS A 67 -9.27 0.11 2.62
C LYS A 67 -8.27 -1.05 2.68
N LEU A 68 -7.66 -1.26 3.84
CA LEU A 68 -6.85 -2.45 4.10
C LEU A 68 -7.77 -3.56 4.63
N SER A 69 -7.84 -4.67 3.89
CA SER A 69 -8.47 -5.89 4.38
C SER A 69 -7.34 -6.87 4.71
N ARG A 70 -7.17 -7.22 5.99
CA ARG A 70 -6.19 -8.23 6.41
C ARG A 70 -6.78 -9.61 6.14
N PHE A 71 -6.07 -10.44 5.39
CA PHE A 71 -6.28 -11.88 5.39
C PHE A 71 -5.05 -12.50 6.05
N VAL A 72 -5.26 -13.16 7.20
CA VAL A 72 -4.29 -14.08 7.78
C VAL A 72 -4.67 -15.45 7.21
N VAL A 73 -3.73 -16.11 6.54
CA VAL A 73 -3.89 -17.51 6.09
C VAL A 73 -3.56 -18.42 7.26
#